data_AF-A0AAN6YQJ6-F1
#
_entry.id   AF-A0AAN6YQJ6-F1
#
_cell.length_a   1.000
_cell.length_b   1.000
_cell.length_c   1.000
_cell.angle_alpha   90.00
_cell.angle_beta   90.00
_cell.angle_gamma   90.00
#
_symmetry.space_group_name_H-M   'P 1'
#
loop_
_entity.id
_entity.type
_entity.pdbx_description
1 polymer ?
#
loop_
_entity_poly.entity_id
_entity_poly.type
_entity_poly.pdbx_seq_one_letter_code
_entity_poly.pdbx_strand_id
1 'polypeptide(L)' 'NALQAASSEGHQEIVKLLLDKGADVNAQGGFYGNALQAASSEGHQQIVKLLLDKGADVNAHGSSQEVAGAG' A
#
# COMPACT_ATOMS: atom_id res chain seq x y z
N ASN A 1 -2.12 -6.64 -2.33
CA ASN A 1 -0.94 -7.48 -2.67
C ASN A 1 -0.14 -7.79 -1.39
N ALA A 2 0.95 -8.57 -1.45
CA ALA A 2 1.70 -8.94 -0.24
C ALA A 2 2.24 -7.72 0.56
N LEU A 3 2.66 -6.67 -0.15
CA LEU A 3 3.12 -5.42 0.47
C LEU A 3 1.98 -4.73 1.22
N GLN A 4 0.80 -4.62 0.60
CA GLN A 4 -0.40 -4.07 1.23
C GLN A 4 -0.82 -4.84 2.48
N ALA A 5 -0.82 -6.18 2.44
CA ALA A 5 -1.19 -7.00 3.60
C ALA A 5 -0.18 -6.85 4.75
N ALA A 6 1.12 -6.87 4.46
CA ALA A 6 2.13 -6.59 5.48
C ALA A 6 2.02 -5.18 6.05
N SER A 7 1.62 -4.20 5.22
CA SER A 7 1.40 -2.82 5.63
C SER A 7 0.16 -2.63 6.49
N SER A 8 -0.96 -3.30 6.23
CA SER A 8 -2.16 -3.23 7.08
C SER A 8 -1.94 -3.92 8.43
N GLU A 9 -1.22 -5.04 8.45
CA GLU A 9 -0.97 -5.82 9.67
C GLU A 9 0.17 -5.25 10.54
N GLY A 10 0.85 -4.18 10.11
CA GLY A 10 1.93 -3.59 10.91
C GLY A 10 3.25 -4.37 10.84
N HIS A 11 3.43 -5.28 9.88
CA HIS A 11 4.62 -6.13 9.74
C HIS A 11 5.81 -5.39 9.09
N GLN A 12 6.40 -4.43 9.80
CA GLN A 12 7.47 -3.56 9.29
C GLN A 12 8.65 -4.31 8.65
N GLU A 13 9.13 -5.41 9.25
CA GLU A 13 10.26 -6.18 8.71
C GLU A 13 9.91 -6.87 7.39
N ILE A 14 8.67 -7.35 7.25
CA ILE A 14 8.19 -7.96 6.01
C ILE A 14 8.03 -6.89 4.93
N VAL A 15 7.48 -5.72 5.27
CA VAL A 15 7.41 -4.57 4.34
C VAL A 15 8.79 -4.24 3.79
N LYS A 16 9.79 -4.13 4.68
CA LYS A 16 11.18 -3.85 4.28
C LYS A 16 11.73 -4.94 3.35
N LEU A 17 11.56 -6.21 3.71
CA LEU A 17 12.03 -7.34 2.91
C LEU A 17 11.42 -7.33 1.49
N LEU A 18 10.11 -7.08 1.38
CA LEU A 18 9.42 -7.03 0.09
C LEU A 18 9.93 -5.90 -0.79
N LEU A 19 10.12 -4.70 -0.22
CA LEU A 19 10.67 -3.55 -0.96
C LEU A 19 12.12 -3.79 -1.40
N ASP A 20 12.93 -4.41 -0.54
CA ASP A 20 14.32 -4.77 -0.87
C ASP A 20 14.39 -5.88 -1.94
N LYS A 21 13.32 -6.66 -2.12
CA LYS A 21 13.16 -7.63 -3.22
C LYS A 21 12.53 -7.03 -4.49
N GLY A 22 12.31 -5.72 -4.52
CA GLY A 22 11.81 -5.01 -5.70
C GLY A 22 10.29 -5.04 -5.84
N ALA A 23 9.54 -5.25 -4.75
CA ALA A 23 8.10 -5.01 -4.78
C ALA A 23 7.84 -3.56 -5.20
N ASP A 24 6.92 -3.37 -6.15
CA ASP A 24 6.48 -2.03 -6.54
C ASP A 24 5.75 -1.37 -5.37
N VAL A 25 6.36 -0.31 -4.84
CA VAL A 25 5.85 0.47 -3.71
C VAL A 25 4.50 1.11 -4.00
N ASN A 26 4.20 1.39 -5.28
CA ASN A 26 2.99 2.04 -5.75
C ASN A 26 1.97 1.06 -6.32
N ALA A 27 2.20 -0.25 -6.20
CA ALA A 27 1.31 -1.27 -6.74
C ALA A 27 -0.12 -1.08 -6.22
N GLN A 28 -1.04 -0.85 -7.15
CA GLN A 28 -2.45 -0.60 -6.86
C GLN A 28 -3.29 -1.89 -6.79
N GLY A 29 -4.46 -1.80 -6.18
CA GLY A 29 -5.47 -2.85 -6.04
C GLY A 29 -5.69 -3.32 -4.60
N GLY A 30 -6.54 -4.34 -4.45
CA GLY A 30 -6.96 -4.83 -3.14
C GLY A 30 -7.83 -3.82 -2.37
N PHE A 31 -8.14 -4.15 -1.12
CA PHE A 31 -9.13 -3.41 -0.32
C PHE A 31 -8.75 -1.94 -0.06
N TYR A 32 -7.48 -1.66 0.22
CA TYR A 32 -7.00 -0.31 0.55
C TYR A 32 -6.50 0.48 -0.65
N GLY A 33 -6.54 -0.06 -1.87
CA GLY A 33 -5.95 0.60 -3.04
C GLY A 33 -4.43 0.45 -3.14
N ASN A 34 -3.63 0.77 -2.12
CA ASN A 34 -2.18 0.49 -2.11
C ASN A 34 -1.63 0.27 -0.68
N ALA A 35 -0.32 0.03 -0.56
CA ALA A 35 0.33 -0.22 0.73
C ALA A 35 0.39 1.01 1.65
N LEU A 36 0.56 2.21 1.08
CA LEU A 36 0.60 3.46 1.85
C LEU A 36 -0.77 3.77 2.47
N GLN A 37 -1.84 3.59 1.72
CA GLN A 37 -3.22 3.72 2.17
C GLN A 37 -3.55 2.70 3.26
N ALA A 38 -3.11 1.45 3.10
CA ALA A 38 -3.28 0.41 4.12
C ALA A 38 -2.61 0.77 5.45
N ALA A 39 -1.32 1.12 5.43
CA ALA A 39 -0.59 1.52 6.64
C ALA A 39 -1.18 2.77 7.29
N SER A 40 -1.66 3.73 6.48
CA SER A 40 -2.26 4.97 6.97
C SER A 40 -3.62 4.73 7.63
N SER A 41 -4.45 3.85 7.05
CA SER A 41 -5.77 3.48 7.58
C SER A 41 -5.67 2.81 8.95
N GLU A 42 -4.64 1.98 9.15
CA GLU A 42 -4.42 1.24 10.39
C GLU A 42 -3.52 2.00 11.39
N GLY A 43 -3.00 3.18 11.02
CA GLY A 43 -2.19 4.02 11.91
C GLY A 43 -0.72 3.60 12.09
N HIS A 44 -0.18 2.76 11.20
CA HIS A 44 1.19 2.23 11.28
C HIS A 44 2.24 3.25 10.83
N GLN A 45 2.51 4.25 11.67
CA GLN A 45 3.36 5.41 11.34
C GLN A 45 4.78 5.05 10.86
N GLN A 46 5.44 4.05 11.44
CA GLN A 46 6.77 3.63 10.96
C GLN A 46 6.72 3.05 9.55
N ILE A 47 5.65 2.33 9.19
CA ILE A 47 5.47 1.77 7.86
C ILE A 47 5.14 2.88 6.86
N VAL A 48 4.28 3.84 7.24
CA VAL A 48 4.01 5.03 6.42
C VAL A 48 5.33 5.74 6.07
N LYS A 49 6.17 6.01 7.07
CA LYS A 49 7.46 6.65 6.84
C LYS A 49 8.36 5.82 5.92
N LEU A 50 8.47 4.51 6.16
CA LEU A 50 9.27 3.60 5.33
C LEU A 50 8.82 3.59 3.87
N LEU A 51 7.51 3.56 3.61
CA LEU A 51 6.96 3.57 2.25
C LEU A 51 7.25 4.90 1.55
N LEU A 52 7.12 6.03 2.25
CA LEU A 52 7.47 7.35 1.72
C LEU A 52 8.96 7.48 1.42
N ASP A 53 9.83 6.99 2.30
CA ASP A 53 11.28 6.95 2.09
C ASP A 53 11.66 6.10 0.87
N LYS A 54 10.80 5.14 0.49
CA LYS A 54 10.96 4.26 -0.68
C LYS A 54 10.24 4.80 -1.93
N GLY A 55 9.67 6.01 -1.89
CA GLY A 55 9.07 6.67 -3.05
C GLY A 55 7.59 6.37 -3.29
N ALA A 56 6.84 6.00 -2.24
CA ALA A 56 5.39 5.88 -2.35
C ALA A 56 4.75 7.24 -2.71
N ASP A 57 3.83 7.24 -3.68
CA ASP A 57 3.07 8.42 -4.06
C ASP A 57 1.95 8.69 -3.04
N VAL A 58 2.06 9.85 -2.37
CA VAL A 58 1.07 10.34 -1.40
C VAL A 58 -0.29 10.62 -2.03
N ASN A 59 -0.31 10.91 -3.34
CA ASN A 59 -1.53 11.25 -4.07
C ASN A 59 -2.13 10.05 -4.77
N ALA A 60 -1.57 8.84 -4.62
CA ALA A 60 -2.04 7.65 -5.32
C ALA A 60 -3.54 7.45 -5.10
N HIS A 61 -4.31 7.58 -6.17
CA HIS A 61 -5.76 7.43 -6.12
C HIS A 61 -6.05 5.94 -5.97
N GLY A 62 -6.91 5.54 -5.03
CA GLY A 62 -7.50 4.21 -5.10
C GLY A 62 -8.18 4.09 -6.46
N SER A 63 -7.78 3.11 -7.27
CA SER A 63 -8.39 2.86 -8.58
C SER A 63 -9.79 2.30 -8.36
N SER A 64 -10.72 3.17 -7.95
CA SER A 64 -12.15 2.94 -8.02
C SER A 64 -12.54 3.06 -9.48
N GLN A 65 -12.21 2.04 -10.29
CA GLN A 65 -13.09 1.76 -11.41
C GLN A 65 -14.36 1.19 -10.80
N GLU A 66 -15.26 2.11 -10.45
CA GLU A 66 -16.69 1.87 -10.49
C GLU A 66 -16.97 1.10 -11.78
N VAL A 67 -17.42 -0.15 -11.64
CA VAL A 67 -18.16 -0.80 -12.71
C VAL A 67 -19.46 -0.02 -12.85
N ALA A 68 -19.41 1.07 -13.61
CA ALA A 68 -20.58 1.76 -14.08
C ALA A 68 -21.43 0.75 -14.86
N GLY A 69 -22.64 0.49 -14.35
CA GLY A 69 -23.81 -0.01 -15.07
C GLY A 69 -23.61 -1.18 -16.01
N ALA A 70 -23.92 -2.39 -15.54
CA ALA A 70 -24.66 -3.33 -16.38
C ALA A 70 -26.14 -3.19 -16.00
N GLY A 71 -26.94 -2.75 -16.96
CA GLY A 71 -28.41 -2.69 -16.84
C GLY A 71 -29.07 -4.06 -16.86
#